data_AF-A0A7Y2Y4I1-F1
#
_entry.id   AF-A0A7Y2Y4I1-F1
#
_cell.length_a   1.000
_cell.length_b   1.000
_cell.length_c   1.000
_cell.angle_alpha   90.00
_cell.angle_beta   90.00
_cell.angle_gamma   90.00
#
_symmetry.space_group_name_H-M   'P 1'
#
loop_
_entity.id
_entity.type
_entity.pdbx_description
1 polymer ?
#
loop_
_entity_poly.entity_id
_entity_poly.type
_entity_poly.pdbx_seq_one_letter_code
_entity_poly.pdbx_strand_id
1 'polypeptide(L)' 'MAKERFDTWIEDTFTKELKTFYRSANTLKANFSNILNFFNNRNTNANAESFNAKIKLFRANLRGVTDTSFFLFRLHKLFA' A
#
# COMPACT_ATOMS: atom_id res chain seq x y z
N MET A 1 -5.41 6.03 -21.11
CA MET A 1 -5.44 4.59 -20.77
C MET A 1 -5.76 4.30 -19.30
N ALA A 2 -4.84 4.49 -18.33
CA ALA A 2 -5.13 4.11 -16.93
C ALA A 2 -6.17 5.03 -16.26
N LYS A 3 -6.00 6.36 -16.43
CA LYS A 3 -6.93 7.37 -15.91
C LYS A 3 -8.37 7.14 -16.38
N GLU A 4 -8.57 7.05 -17.70
CA GLU A 4 -9.89 6.82 -18.30
C GLU A 4 -10.56 5.55 -17.78
N ARG A 5 -9.82 4.44 -17.64
CA ARG A 5 -10.37 3.20 -17.10
C ARG A 5 -10.87 3.34 -15.66
N PHE A 6 -10.12 4.06 -14.82
CA PHE A 6 -10.55 4.33 -13.44
C PHE A 6 -11.74 5.29 -13.39
N ASP A 7 -11.73 6.35 -14.21
CA ASP A 7 -12.84 7.30 -14.28
C ASP A 7 -14.13 6.59 -14.69
N THR A 8 -14.10 5.77 -15.74
CA THR A 8 -15.24 4.95 -16.18
C THR A 8 -15.68 3.96 -15.10
N TRP A 9 -14.75 3.26 -14.44
CA TRP A 9 -15.12 2.31 -13.38
C TRP A 9 -15.76 2.99 -12.16
N ILE A 10 -15.28 4.17 -11.77
CA ILE A 10 -15.87 4.94 -10.69
C ILE A 10 -17.28 5.40 -11.07
N GLU A 11 -17.45 5.91 -12.30
CA GLU A 11 -18.77 6.32 -12.81
C GLU A 11 -19.74 5.14 -12.82
N ASP A 12 -19.34 4.01 -13.41
CA ASP A 12 -20.09 2.75 -13.42
C ASP A 12 -20.50 2.28 -12.02
N THR A 13 -19.61 2.45 -11.03
CA THR A 13 -19.88 2.07 -9.65
C THR A 13 -21.09 2.83 -9.09
N PHE A 14 -21.18 4.13 -9.37
CA PHE A 14 -22.29 4.95 -8.90
C PHE A 14 -23.55 4.79 -9.74
N THR A 15 -23.43 4.74 -11.07
CA THR A 15 -24.57 4.61 -12.00
C THR A 15 -25.27 3.26 -11.88
N LYS A 16 -24.52 2.18 -11.64
CA LYS A 16 -25.06 0.82 -11.44
C LYS A 16 -25.43 0.53 -9.98
N GLU A 17 -25.39 1.53 -9.11
CA GLU A 17 -25.67 1.42 -7.68
C GLU A 17 -24.91 0.30 -6.95
N LEU A 18 -23.64 0.10 -7.30
CA LEU A 18 -22.80 -0.92 -6.68
C LEU A 18 -22.31 -0.47 -5.29
N LYS A 19 -23.24 -0.41 -4.32
CA LYS A 19 -23.02 0.16 -2.97
C LYS A 19 -21.83 -0.44 -2.23
N THR A 20 -21.54 -1.73 -2.44
CA THR A 20 -20.37 -2.42 -1.87
C THR A 20 -19.04 -1.77 -2.26
N PHE A 21 -18.97 -1.12 -3.42
CA PHE A 21 -17.76 -0.49 -3.94
C PHE A 21 -17.69 1.01 -3.70
N TYR A 22 -18.73 1.66 -3.16
CA TYR A 22 -18.76 3.11 -2.95
C TYR A 22 -17.58 3.62 -2.13
N ARG A 23 -17.25 2.90 -1.05
CA ARG A 23 -16.10 3.26 -0.19
C ARG A 23 -14.78 3.18 -0.96
N SER A 24 -14.61 2.13 -1.76
CA SER A 24 -13.42 1.95 -2.60
C SER A 24 -13.32 3.03 -3.67
N ALA A 25 -14.41 3.34 -4.37
CA ALA A 25 -14.48 4.38 -5.39
C ALA A 25 -14.16 5.78 -4.82
N ASN A 26 -14.70 6.11 -3.64
CA ASN A 26 -14.40 7.37 -2.96
C ASN A 26 -12.94 7.45 -2.50
N THR A 27 -12.39 6.35 -1.98
CA THR A 27 -10.97 6.29 -1.58
C THR A 27 -10.04 6.44 -2.78
N LEU A 28 -10.41 5.82 -3.91
CA LEU A 28 -9.67 5.91 -5.18
C LEU A 28 -9.68 7.35 -5.71
N LYS A 29 -10.85 8.01 -5.73
CA LYS A 29 -10.98 9.43 -6.06
C LYS A 29 -10.11 10.33 -5.17
N ALA A 30 -10.14 10.12 -3.86
CA ALA A 30 -9.37 10.92 -2.91
C ALA A 30 -7.84 10.79 -3.10
N ASN A 31 -7.37 9.63 -3.55
CA ASN A 31 -5.94 9.34 -3.73
C ASN A 31 -5.51 9.29 -5.21
N PHE A 32 -6.34 9.79 -6.11
CA PHE A 32 -6.22 9.46 -7.53
C PHE A 32 -4.91 9.93 -8.16
N SER A 33 -4.44 11.13 -7.79
CA SER A 33 -3.13 11.68 -8.16
C SER A 33 -1.99 10.71 -7.88
N ASN A 34 -1.93 10.18 -6.65
CA ASN A 34 -0.85 9.28 -6.23
C ASN A 34 -0.92 7.94 -6.96
N ILE A 35 -2.13 7.43 -7.21
CA ILE A 35 -2.35 6.19 -7.96
C ILE A 35 -1.91 6.36 -9.42
N LEU A 36 -2.23 7.49 -10.05
CA LEU A 36 -1.81 7.77 -11.43
C LEU A 36 -0.30 7.93 -11.57
N ASN A 37 0.38 8.45 -10.54
CA ASN A 37 1.84 8.54 -10.52
C ASN A 37 2.53 7.18 -10.62
N PHE A 38 1.90 6.09 -10.16
CA PHE A 38 2.40 4.74 -10.40
C PHE A 38 2.40 4.38 -11.90
N PHE A 39 1.33 4.68 -12.62
CA PHE A 39 1.22 4.33 -14.04
C PHE A 39 2.12 5.20 -14.93
N ASN A 40 2.34 6.46 -14.54
CA ASN A 40 3.17 7.40 -15.30
C ASN A 40 4.66 7.24 -15.00
N ASN A 41 5.02 7.26 -13.71
CA ASN A 41 6.42 7.34 -13.27
C ASN A 41 6.94 6.02 -12.69
N ARG A 42 6.11 4.97 -12.65
CA ARG A 42 6.39 3.72 -11.91
C ARG A 42 6.78 3.96 -10.46
N ASN A 43 6.36 5.09 -9.90
CA ASN A 43 6.65 5.41 -8.52
C ASN A 43 5.80 4.48 -7.63
N THR A 44 6.47 3.57 -6.94
CA THR A 44 5.81 2.50 -6.20
C THR A 44 6.36 2.43 -4.78
N ASN A 45 5.45 2.20 -3.84
CA ASN A 45 5.80 1.94 -2.45
C ASN A 45 6.22 0.46 -2.23
N ALA A 46 6.29 -0.35 -3.28
CA ALA A 46 6.56 -1.79 -3.20
C ALA A 46 7.85 -2.13 -2.43
N ASN A 47 8.92 -1.32 -2.57
CA ASN A 47 10.16 -1.54 -1.83
C ASN A 47 9.96 -1.36 -0.31
N ALA A 48 9.24 -0.32 0.09
CA ALA A 48 8.92 -0.08 1.50
C ALA A 48 7.93 -1.11 2.05
N GLU A 49 6.96 -1.56 1.26
CA GLU A 49 6.03 -2.63 1.63
C GLU A 49 6.74 -3.96 1.83
N SER A 50 7.66 -4.31 0.92
CA SER A 50 8.52 -5.50 1.04
C SER A 50 9.41 -5.44 2.28
N PHE A 51 10.00 -4.27 2.55
CA PHE A 51 10.79 -4.06 3.76
C PHE A 51 9.95 -4.20 5.03
N ASN A 52 8.76 -3.61 5.07
CA ASN A 52 7.81 -3.77 6.17
C ASN A 52 7.39 -5.24 6.37
N ALA A 53 7.24 -6.01 5.30
CA ALA A 53 6.97 -7.45 5.39
C ALA A 53 8.14 -8.23 6.01
N LYS A 54 9.38 -7.92 5.61
CA LYS A 54 10.60 -8.51 6.22
C LYS A 54 10.70 -8.21 7.72
N ILE A 55 10.43 -6.97 8.13
CA ILE A 55 10.42 -6.57 9.55
C ILE A 55 9.33 -7.32 10.32
N LYS A 56 8.11 -7.42 9.76
CA LYS A 56 7.01 -8.17 10.39
C LYS A 56 7.37 -9.64 10.60
N LEU A 57 7.97 -10.28 9.59
CA LEU A 57 8.43 -11.67 9.68
C LEU A 57 9.54 -11.83 10.74
N PHE A 58 10.53 -10.94 10.73
CA PHE A 58 11.61 -10.93 11.71
C PHE A 58 11.08 -10.81 13.14
N ARG A 59 10.12 -9.90 13.37
CA ARG A 59 9.44 -9.74 14.66
C ARG A 59 8.64 -10.97 15.08
N ALA A 60 7.95 -11.63 14.13
CA ALA A 60 7.19 -12.85 14.40
C ALA A 60 8.11 -14.01 14.83
N ASN A 61 9.26 -14.16 14.16
CA ASN A 61 10.27 -15.17 14.52
C ASN A 61 10.83 -14.95 15.93
N LEU A 62 10.95 -13.70 16.37
CA LEU A 62 11.39 -13.34 17.71
C LEU A 62 10.28 -13.40 18.78
N ARG A 63 9.04 -13.75 18.40
CA ARG A 63 7.85 -13.77 19.26
C ARG A 63 7.58 -12.42 19.95
N GLY A 64 7.88 -11.33 19.25
CA GLY A 64 7.69 -9.97 19.74
C GLY A 64 9.00 -9.19 19.90
N VAL A 65 8.91 -8.04 20.54
CA VAL A 65 10.04 -7.16 20.83
C VAL A 65 10.01 -6.84 22.32
N THR A 66 10.96 -7.38 23.07
CA THR A 66 11.12 -7.12 24.51
C THR A 66 12.12 -5.99 24.76
N ASP A 67 13.18 -5.93 23.95
CA ASP A 67 14.19 -4.87 23.95
C ASP A 67 14.24 -4.19 22.57
N THR A 68 13.81 -2.93 22.53
CA THR A 68 13.74 -2.15 21.29
C THR A 68 15.12 -1.78 20.77
N SER A 69 16.07 -1.46 21.64
CA SER A 69 17.44 -1.09 21.26
C SER A 69 18.15 -2.28 20.62
N PHE A 70 18.05 -3.46 21.23
CA PHE A 70 18.63 -4.69 20.68
C PHE A 70 17.92 -5.17 19.40
N PHE A 71 16.61 -4.95 19.29
CA PHE A 71 15.87 -5.22 18.06
C PHE A 71 16.33 -4.34 16.90
N LEU A 72 16.48 -3.03 17.11
CA LEU A 72 16.97 -2.09 16.10
C LEU A 72 18.40 -2.41 15.68
N PHE A 73 19.27 -2.78 16.63
CA PHE A 73 20.63 -3.25 16.33
C PHE A 73 20.62 -4.45 15.37
N ARG A 74 19.80 -5.47 15.64
CA ARG A 74 19.70 -6.66 14.77
C ARG A 74 19.06 -6.35 13.42
N LEU A 75 18.06 -5.48 13.40
CA LEU A 75 17.39 -5.05 12.17
C LEU A 75 18.39 -4.33 11.25
N HIS A 76 19.21 -3.43 11.79
CA HIS A 76 20.29 -2.80 11.05
C HIS A 76 21.30 -3.82 10.55
N LYS A 77 21.76 -4.77 11.38
CA LYS A 77 22.75 -5.77 10.95
C LYS A 77 22.28 -6.76 9.88
N LEU A 78 20.98 -7.00 9.76
CA LEU A 78 20.43 -8.00 8.83
C LEU A 78 19.82 -7.41 7.57
N PHE A 79 19.40 -6.15 7.61
CA PHE A 79 18.61 -5.53 6.54
C PHE A 79 19.14 -4.18 6.06
N ALA A 80 20.26 -3.68 6.60
CA ALA A 80 20.96 -2.47 6.17
C ALA A 80 22.45 -2.78 5.92
#